data_AF-A0A059WTH7-F1
#
_entry.id   AF-A0A059WTH7-F1
#
_cell.length_a   1.000
_cell.length_b   1.000
_cell.length_c   1.000
_cell.angle_alpha   90.00
_cell.angle_beta   90.00
_cell.angle_gamma   90.00
#
_symmetry.space_group_name_H-M   'P 1'
#
loop_
_entity.id
_entity.type
_entity.pdbx_description
1 polymer ?
#
loop_
_entity_poly.entity_id
_entity_poly.type
_entity_poly.pdbx_seq_one_letter_code
_entity_poly.pdbx_strand_id
1 'polypeptide(L)'
;EIFINTWLHDAGYLQYAKEQPEGLHDMAASSVAYSLDPGRIFLNVKGREPGGRVEPGAEYERLRREIAEAAISMADPATGEPMVERVYLREDLYHGPYASAGADVVLAMRDGYDPKGPLGKPNLTFKGTSLVGMHTTPDALLYVQGMRATNRRPYIADVAPTILELLEVPVPADMDGRSLLGDQTGAIERSV
;
A
#
# COMPACT_ATOMS: atom_id res chain seq x y z
N GLU A 1 8.63 0.16 14.04
CA GLU A 1 8.82 -0.28 12.64
C GLU A 1 8.89 -1.79 12.59
N ILE A 2 8.47 -2.34 11.47
CA ILE A 2 8.61 -3.75 11.11
C ILE A 2 9.28 -3.84 9.74
N PHE A 3 10.26 -4.73 9.58
CA PHE A 3 11.07 -4.87 8.38
C PHE A 3 10.59 -6.07 7.55
N ILE A 4 9.78 -5.79 6.53
CA ILE A 4 9.11 -6.80 5.71
C ILE A 4 10.14 -7.61 4.90
N ASN A 5 11.23 -7.01 4.45
CA ASN A 5 12.29 -7.76 3.76
C ASN A 5 13.09 -8.68 4.71
N THR A 6 13.16 -8.36 6.01
CA THR A 6 13.69 -9.31 7.00
C THR A 6 12.73 -10.48 7.17
N TRP A 7 11.43 -10.22 7.30
CA TRP A 7 10.43 -11.29 7.35
C TRP A 7 10.45 -12.20 6.10
N LEU A 8 10.47 -11.61 4.90
CA LEU A 8 10.57 -12.36 3.64
C LEU A 8 11.86 -13.19 3.58
N HIS A 9 12.96 -12.67 4.12
CA HIS A 9 14.23 -13.37 4.17
C HIS A 9 14.18 -14.58 5.11
N ASP A 10 13.68 -14.38 6.32
CA ASP A 10 13.57 -15.43 7.34
C ASP A 10 12.58 -16.53 6.93
N ALA A 11 11.53 -16.17 6.18
CA ALA A 11 10.58 -17.11 5.59
C ALA A 11 11.10 -17.80 4.31
N GLY A 12 12.29 -17.41 3.81
CA GLY A 12 12.93 -18.04 2.64
C GLY A 12 12.49 -17.49 1.27
N TYR A 13 11.66 -16.44 1.22
CA TYR A 13 11.19 -15.84 -0.03
C TYR A 13 12.21 -14.86 -0.66
N LEU A 14 13.07 -14.26 0.17
CA LEU A 14 14.09 -13.30 -0.23
C LEU A 14 15.47 -13.81 0.22
N GLN A 15 16.46 -13.79 -0.66
CA GLN A 15 17.83 -14.17 -0.34
C GLN A 15 18.79 -13.13 -0.94
N TYR A 16 19.97 -12.97 -0.35
CA TYR A 16 20.95 -11.99 -0.80
C TYR A 16 22.18 -12.67 -1.39
N ALA A 17 22.76 -12.07 -2.43
CA ALA A 17 24.01 -12.54 -3.04
C ALA A 17 25.24 -12.20 -2.18
N LYS A 18 25.09 -11.30 -1.20
CA LYS A 18 26.14 -10.88 -0.26
C LYS A 18 25.52 -10.57 1.11
N GLU A 19 26.35 -10.60 2.17
CA GLU A 19 25.89 -10.43 3.55
C GLU A 19 25.23 -9.07 3.83
N GLN A 20 25.69 -8.01 3.17
CA GLN A 20 25.19 -6.63 3.36
C GLN A 20 24.62 -6.09 2.04
N PRO A 21 23.35 -6.37 1.71
CA PRO A 21 22.72 -5.87 0.49
C PRO A 21 22.53 -4.34 0.53
N GLU A 22 22.84 -3.66 -0.57
CA GLU A 22 22.72 -2.20 -0.73
C GLU A 22 21.48 -1.83 -1.57
N GLY A 23 20.96 -2.77 -2.34
CA GLY A 23 19.74 -2.57 -3.13
C GLY A 23 19.22 -3.87 -3.73
N LEU A 24 18.11 -3.78 -4.48
CA LEU A 24 17.47 -4.95 -5.10
C LEU A 24 18.38 -5.71 -6.08
N HIS A 25 19.41 -5.05 -6.62
CA HIS A 25 20.40 -5.70 -7.48
C HIS A 25 21.29 -6.72 -6.73
N ASP A 26 21.33 -6.68 -5.40
CA ASP A 26 22.01 -7.67 -4.56
C ASP A 26 21.11 -8.86 -4.17
N MET A 27 19.88 -8.93 -4.68
CA MET A 27 19.03 -10.12 -4.50
C MET A 27 19.67 -11.33 -5.16
N ALA A 28 19.71 -12.45 -4.46
CA ALA A 28 20.11 -13.72 -5.05
C ALA A 28 19.08 -14.18 -6.09
N ALA A 29 19.53 -14.88 -7.13
CA ALA A 29 18.67 -15.43 -8.20
C ALA A 29 17.60 -16.42 -7.70
N SER A 30 17.74 -16.94 -6.48
CA SER A 30 16.75 -17.78 -5.81
C SER A 30 15.58 -16.99 -5.22
N SER A 31 15.69 -15.66 -5.11
CA SER A 31 14.65 -14.82 -4.50
C SER A 31 13.39 -14.79 -5.36
N VAL A 32 12.25 -14.98 -4.70
CA VAL A 32 10.93 -15.03 -5.33
C VAL A 32 10.05 -13.85 -4.96
N ALA A 33 10.40 -13.08 -3.93
CA ALA A 33 9.70 -11.85 -3.56
C ALA A 33 10.63 -10.83 -2.89
N TYR A 34 10.20 -9.57 -2.88
CA TYR A 34 10.80 -8.45 -2.15
C TYR A 34 9.71 -7.45 -1.76
N SER A 35 10.01 -6.53 -0.85
CA SER A 35 9.10 -5.49 -0.39
C SER A 35 9.67 -4.10 -0.61
N LEU A 36 8.78 -3.16 -0.94
CA LEU A 36 9.02 -1.72 -0.92
C LEU A 36 8.12 -1.05 0.12
N ASP A 37 8.54 0.11 0.61
CA ASP A 37 7.77 0.89 1.58
C ASP A 37 6.47 1.39 0.98
N PRO A 38 5.38 1.54 1.75
CA PRO A 38 5.09 0.85 3.00
C PRO A 38 4.36 -0.48 2.72
N GLY A 39 4.86 -1.59 3.26
CA GLY A 39 4.13 -2.87 3.27
C GLY A 39 3.73 -3.44 1.90
N ARG A 40 4.43 -3.06 0.81
CA ARG A 40 4.12 -3.48 -0.56
C ARG A 40 5.06 -4.60 -0.98
N ILE A 41 4.54 -5.82 -1.13
CA ILE A 41 5.31 -6.98 -1.56
C ILE A 41 5.12 -7.20 -3.06
N PHE A 42 6.23 -7.42 -3.75
CA PHE A 42 6.34 -7.73 -5.16
C PHE A 42 6.96 -9.12 -5.32
N LEU A 43 6.38 -9.95 -6.18
CA LEU A 43 6.96 -11.21 -6.60
C LEU A 43 7.99 -10.94 -7.72
N ASN A 44 9.08 -11.70 -7.73
CA ASN A 44 10.14 -11.59 -8.72
C ASN A 44 9.76 -12.39 -9.99
N VAL A 45 8.86 -11.88 -10.81
CA VAL A 45 8.21 -12.57 -11.93
C VAL A 45 9.03 -12.46 -13.21
N LYS A 46 9.14 -13.58 -13.94
CA LYS A 46 9.80 -13.64 -15.24
C LYS A 46 9.17 -12.68 -16.24
N GLY A 47 10.02 -11.85 -16.86
CA GLY A 47 9.62 -10.88 -17.86
C GLY A 47 9.06 -9.57 -17.30
N ARG A 48 8.80 -9.47 -15.99
CA ARG A 48 8.41 -8.23 -15.31
C ARG A 48 9.57 -7.64 -14.52
N GLU A 49 10.26 -8.47 -13.75
CA GLU A 49 11.45 -8.08 -12.99
C GLU A 49 12.75 -8.45 -13.73
N PRO A 50 13.81 -7.63 -13.63
CA PRO A 50 15.14 -8.01 -14.09
C PRO A 50 15.62 -9.27 -13.38
N GLY A 51 15.84 -10.36 -14.14
CA GLY A 51 16.24 -11.64 -13.55
C GLY A 51 15.11 -12.38 -12.82
N GLY A 52 13.84 -12.10 -13.16
CA GLY A 52 12.67 -12.77 -12.60
C GLY A 52 12.79 -14.29 -12.50
N ARG A 53 12.36 -14.84 -11.36
CA ARG A 53 12.43 -16.27 -11.03
C ARG A 53 11.09 -16.99 -11.13
N VAL A 54 10.01 -16.30 -10.78
CA VAL A 54 8.65 -16.85 -10.68
C VAL A 54 8.01 -16.88 -12.06
N GLU A 55 7.50 -18.03 -12.49
CA GLU A 55 6.73 -18.11 -13.73
C GLU A 55 5.38 -17.38 -13.58
N PRO A 56 4.95 -16.60 -14.59
CA PRO A 56 3.61 -16.06 -14.60
C PRO A 56 2.55 -17.18 -14.63
N GLY A 57 1.33 -16.86 -14.20
CA GLY A 57 0.22 -17.82 -14.16
C GLY A 57 0.17 -18.60 -12.85
N ALA A 58 0.12 -19.94 -12.92
CA ALA A 58 -0.21 -20.76 -11.75
C ALA A 58 0.83 -20.74 -10.62
N GLU A 59 2.13 -20.61 -10.95
CA GLU A 59 3.19 -20.47 -9.93
C GLU A 59 3.05 -19.15 -9.19
N TYR A 60 2.98 -18.05 -9.95
CA TYR A 60 2.71 -16.71 -9.44
C TYR A 60 1.48 -16.66 -8.52
N GLU A 61 0.33 -17.16 -8.99
CA GLU A 61 -0.92 -17.11 -8.23
C GLU A 61 -0.87 -17.91 -6.93
N ARG A 62 -0.20 -19.07 -6.95
CA ARG A 62 -0.01 -19.90 -5.75
C ARG A 62 0.89 -19.20 -4.75
N LEU A 63 2.06 -18.74 -5.19
CA LEU A 63 3.05 -18.09 -4.32
C LEU A 63 2.50 -16.81 -3.71
N ARG A 64 1.75 -16.02 -4.49
CA ARG A 64 1.11 -14.80 -3.99
C ARG A 64 0.13 -15.08 -2.84
N ARG A 65 -0.69 -16.12 -2.96
CA ARG A 65 -1.63 -16.54 -1.90
C ARG A 65 -0.89 -17.08 -0.68
N GLU A 66 0.14 -17.90 -0.90
CA GLU A 66 1.00 -18.43 0.17
C GLU A 66 1.65 -17.30 0.99
N ILE A 67 2.23 -16.30 0.33
CA ILE A 67 2.82 -15.13 1.01
C ILE A 67 1.75 -14.34 1.76
N ALA A 68 0.55 -14.15 1.17
CA ALA A 68 -0.54 -13.43 1.83
C ALA A 68 -1.02 -14.14 3.11
N GLU A 69 -1.19 -15.47 3.06
CA GLU A 69 -1.58 -16.30 4.21
C GLU A 69 -0.48 -16.37 5.28
N ALA A 70 0.78 -16.39 4.88
CA ALA A 70 1.90 -16.33 5.82
C ALA A 70 1.98 -14.94 6.48
N ALA A 71 1.77 -13.87 5.72
CA ALA A 71 1.88 -12.50 6.21
C ALA A 71 0.79 -12.14 7.23
N ILE A 72 -0.46 -12.59 7.03
CA ILE A 72 -1.54 -12.31 8.00
C ILE A 72 -1.27 -12.95 9.38
N SER A 73 -0.45 -14.00 9.42
CA SER A 73 -0.07 -14.72 10.65
C SER A 73 1.12 -14.11 11.39
N MET A 74 1.66 -12.99 10.89
CA MET A 74 2.82 -12.33 11.49
C MET A 74 2.48 -11.73 12.86
N ALA A 75 3.30 -12.04 13.85
CA ALA A 75 3.14 -11.60 15.23
C ALA A 75 4.40 -10.93 15.77
N ASP A 76 4.21 -9.97 16.68
CA ASP A 76 5.32 -9.26 17.31
C ASP A 76 6.16 -10.21 18.16
N PRO A 77 7.46 -10.37 17.90
CA PRO A 77 8.30 -11.28 18.68
C PRO A 77 8.38 -10.93 20.18
N ALA A 78 8.15 -9.67 20.55
CA ALA A 78 8.21 -9.21 21.93
C ALA A 78 6.88 -9.38 22.69
N THR A 79 5.73 -9.25 22.01
CA THR A 79 4.41 -9.27 22.67
C THR A 79 3.54 -10.47 22.28
N GLY A 80 3.82 -11.11 21.15
CA GLY A 80 2.99 -12.15 20.55
C GLY A 80 1.72 -11.64 19.88
N GLU A 81 1.50 -10.33 19.84
CA GLU A 81 0.31 -9.73 19.23
C GLU A 81 0.36 -9.80 17.70
N PRO A 82 -0.77 -10.01 17.01
CA PRO A 82 -0.81 -9.95 15.56
C PRO A 82 -0.42 -8.55 15.08
N MET A 83 0.38 -8.46 14.02
CA MET A 83 0.87 -7.18 13.49
C MET A 83 0.06 -6.70 12.28
N VAL A 84 -0.37 -7.63 11.44
CA VAL A 84 -1.12 -7.35 10.21
C VAL A 84 -2.62 -7.35 10.54
N GLU A 85 -3.32 -6.29 10.13
CA GLU A 85 -4.78 -6.20 10.25
C GLU A 85 -5.45 -6.91 9.08
N ARG A 86 -4.98 -6.63 7.86
CA ARG A 86 -5.54 -7.21 6.64
C ARG A 86 -4.46 -7.30 5.56
N VAL A 87 -4.58 -8.29 4.70
CA VAL A 87 -3.78 -8.43 3.49
C VAL A 87 -4.68 -8.22 2.28
N TYR A 88 -4.22 -7.37 1.35
CA TYR A 88 -4.89 -7.11 0.10
C TYR A 88 -4.07 -7.68 -1.06
N LEU A 89 -4.74 -8.31 -2.01
CA LEU A 89 -4.17 -8.60 -3.32
C LEU A 89 -4.26 -7.36 -4.20
N ARG A 90 -3.45 -7.33 -5.27
CA ARG A 90 -3.42 -6.23 -6.23
C ARG A 90 -4.82 -5.77 -6.64
N GLU A 91 -5.64 -6.71 -7.08
CA GLU A 91 -6.99 -6.50 -7.61
C GLU A 91 -7.99 -5.96 -6.59
N ASP A 92 -7.68 -6.08 -5.28
CA ASP A 92 -8.53 -5.50 -4.24
C ASP A 92 -8.36 -3.97 -4.13
N LEU A 93 -7.21 -3.44 -4.58
CA LEU A 93 -6.83 -2.03 -4.40
C LEU A 93 -6.67 -1.27 -5.71
N TYR A 94 -6.14 -1.91 -6.74
CA TYR A 94 -5.73 -1.27 -7.98
C TYR A 94 -6.63 -1.67 -9.14
N HIS A 95 -7.04 -0.68 -9.92
CA HIS A 95 -7.85 -0.86 -11.12
C HIS A 95 -7.35 0.06 -12.25
N GLY A 96 -7.88 -0.16 -13.45
CA GLY A 96 -7.49 0.62 -14.63
C GLY A 96 -6.22 0.12 -15.33
N PRO A 97 -5.75 0.83 -16.37
CA PRO A 97 -4.73 0.36 -17.29
C PRO A 97 -3.35 0.15 -16.66
N TYR A 98 -3.09 0.74 -15.49
CA TYR A 98 -1.82 0.63 -14.77
C TYR A 98 -1.89 -0.29 -13.56
N ALA A 99 -3.02 -0.98 -13.32
CA ALA A 99 -3.19 -1.84 -12.15
C ALA A 99 -2.09 -2.89 -12.02
N SER A 100 -1.63 -3.45 -13.15
CA SER A 100 -0.56 -4.45 -13.20
C SER A 100 0.81 -3.95 -12.69
N ALA A 101 1.02 -2.64 -12.63
CA ALA A 101 2.23 -2.04 -12.04
C ALA A 101 2.15 -1.91 -10.50
N GLY A 102 0.97 -2.10 -9.92
CA GLY A 102 0.78 -2.14 -8.48
C GLY A 102 1.45 -3.35 -7.82
N ALA A 103 1.61 -3.29 -6.50
CA ALA A 103 2.16 -4.40 -5.70
C ALA A 103 1.29 -5.66 -5.82
N ASP A 104 1.91 -6.84 -5.70
CA ASP A 104 1.20 -8.11 -5.76
C ASP A 104 0.40 -8.37 -4.49
N VAL A 105 0.97 -7.98 -3.35
CA VAL A 105 0.38 -8.10 -2.01
C VAL A 105 0.65 -6.80 -1.24
N VAL A 106 -0.37 -6.28 -0.56
CA VAL A 106 -0.26 -5.07 0.27
C VAL A 106 -0.70 -5.40 1.69
N LEU A 107 0.15 -5.06 2.66
CA LEU A 107 -0.10 -5.27 4.07
C LEU A 107 -0.73 -4.02 4.69
N ALA A 108 -1.96 -4.14 5.17
CA ALA A 108 -2.55 -3.16 6.07
C ALA A 108 -2.22 -3.57 7.50
N MET A 109 -1.43 -2.74 8.17
CA MET A 109 -0.91 -3.03 9.52
C MET A 109 -1.89 -2.54 10.58
N ARG A 110 -1.86 -3.17 11.74
CA ARG A 110 -2.53 -2.64 12.93
C ARG A 110 -1.82 -1.38 13.43
N ASP A 111 -2.57 -0.56 14.16
CA ASP A 111 -2.04 0.64 14.79
C ASP A 111 -0.78 0.35 15.63
N GLY A 112 0.22 1.22 15.48
CA GLY A 112 1.52 1.07 16.14
C GLY A 112 2.58 0.32 15.32
N TYR A 113 2.21 -0.34 14.23
CA TYR A 113 3.15 -1.00 13.32
C TYR A 113 3.35 -0.22 12.02
N ASP A 114 4.61 0.10 11.71
CA ASP A 114 5.02 0.85 10.52
C ASP A 114 5.87 -0.06 9.61
N PRO A 115 5.33 -0.54 8.47
CA PRO A 115 6.00 -1.51 7.62
C PRO A 115 7.01 -0.84 6.70
N LYS A 116 8.27 -1.22 6.84
CA LYS A 116 9.38 -0.80 5.99
C LYS A 116 9.98 -2.00 5.26
N GLY A 117 10.59 -1.76 4.11
CA GLY A 117 11.32 -2.72 3.29
C GLY A 117 12.81 -2.43 3.18
N PRO A 118 13.56 -2.04 4.23
CA PRO A 118 15.01 -2.00 4.13
C PRO A 118 15.54 -3.42 3.94
N LEU A 119 16.62 -3.58 3.18
CA LEU A 119 17.30 -4.86 3.01
C LEU A 119 18.30 -5.09 4.16
N GLY A 120 18.59 -6.35 4.47
CA GLY A 120 19.69 -6.74 5.36
C GLY A 120 19.56 -6.29 6.82
N LYS A 121 18.35 -5.99 7.32
CA LYS A 121 18.16 -5.70 8.75
C LYS A 121 18.19 -7.01 9.56
N PRO A 122 18.91 -7.03 10.70
CA PRO A 122 19.14 -8.27 11.46
C PRO A 122 17.94 -8.72 12.32
N ASN A 123 17.00 -7.82 12.61
CA ASN A 123 15.84 -8.10 13.46
C ASN A 123 14.56 -7.76 12.70
N LEU A 124 13.47 -8.47 12.94
CA LEU A 124 12.16 -8.19 12.33
C LEU A 124 11.63 -6.81 12.71
N THR A 125 11.84 -6.37 13.95
CA THR A 125 11.27 -5.15 14.49
C THR A 125 12.33 -4.18 14.99
N PHE A 126 12.00 -2.90 14.90
CA PHE A 126 12.78 -1.84 15.53
C PHE A 126 11.85 -0.84 16.22
N LYS A 127 12.19 -0.50 17.47
CA LYS A 127 11.54 0.53 18.26
C LYS A 127 12.62 1.48 18.79
N GLY A 128 12.73 2.64 18.16
CA GLY A 128 13.61 3.71 18.62
C GLY A 128 13.13 4.36 19.93
N THR A 129 13.96 5.23 20.49
CA THR A 129 13.65 6.02 21.70
C THR A 129 12.91 7.32 21.40
N SER A 130 12.93 7.78 20.15
CA SER A 130 12.27 8.99 19.71
C SER A 130 10.84 8.72 19.25
N LEU A 131 9.96 9.70 19.43
CA LEU A 131 8.65 9.69 18.80
C LEU A 131 8.83 9.85 17.29
N VAL A 132 8.31 8.88 16.52
CA VAL A 132 8.27 8.89 15.06
C VAL A 132 6.82 8.82 14.62
N GLY A 133 6.51 9.35 13.43
CA GLY A 133 5.16 9.39 12.88
C GLY A 133 5.03 8.59 11.59
N MET A 134 3.82 8.08 11.34
CA MET A 134 3.43 7.40 10.10
C MET A 134 2.05 7.92 9.68
N HIS A 135 1.71 7.82 8.40
CA HIS A 135 0.41 8.22 7.86
C HIS A 135 -0.69 7.25 8.29
N THR A 136 -1.78 7.78 8.83
CA THR A 136 -3.02 7.03 9.04
C THR A 136 -3.92 7.16 7.79
N THR A 137 -4.78 6.16 7.57
CA THR A 137 -5.69 6.13 6.40
C THR A 137 -7.16 6.47 6.70
N PRO A 138 -7.76 6.20 7.89
CA PRO A 138 -9.20 6.34 8.06
C PRO A 138 -9.67 7.74 8.49
N ASP A 139 -8.78 8.62 8.95
CA ASP A 139 -9.10 9.81 9.75
C ASP A 139 -8.76 11.16 9.08
N ALA A 140 -8.55 11.16 7.76
CA ALA A 140 -8.36 12.41 7.02
C ALA A 140 -9.60 13.33 7.13
N LEU A 141 -9.37 14.62 7.40
CA LEU A 141 -10.40 15.65 7.47
C LEU A 141 -10.42 16.49 6.19
N LEU A 142 -11.60 16.63 5.59
CA LEU A 142 -11.87 17.61 4.55
C LEU A 142 -12.74 18.73 5.13
N TYR A 143 -12.25 19.96 5.06
CA TYR A 143 -13.01 21.16 5.40
C TYR A 143 -13.15 22.04 4.15
N VAL A 144 -14.39 22.39 3.81
CA VAL A 144 -14.69 23.34 2.74
C VAL A 144 -15.66 24.38 3.26
N GLN A 145 -15.25 25.64 3.22
CA GLN A 145 -16.10 26.75 3.65
C GLN A 145 -17.29 26.91 2.69
N GLY A 146 -18.48 27.14 3.24
CA GLY A 146 -19.68 27.41 2.44
C GLY A 146 -20.32 26.17 1.80
N MET A 147 -19.76 24.98 2.00
CA MET A 147 -20.40 23.72 1.60
C MET A 147 -21.13 23.08 2.78
N ARG A 148 -22.34 22.56 2.54
CA ARG A 148 -23.01 21.68 3.52
C ARG A 148 -22.36 20.30 3.51
N ALA A 149 -22.45 19.60 4.62
CA ALA A 149 -22.00 18.23 4.72
C ALA A 149 -22.65 17.37 3.63
N THR A 150 -21.83 16.54 2.99
CA THR A 150 -22.27 15.59 1.95
C THR A 150 -22.80 14.32 2.63
N ASN A 151 -23.79 13.65 2.01
CA ASN A 151 -24.31 12.38 2.50
C ASN A 151 -23.39 11.18 2.21
N ARG A 152 -22.33 11.37 1.42
CA ARG A 152 -21.29 10.37 1.18
C ARG A 152 -20.01 10.71 1.91
N ARG A 153 -19.27 9.68 2.33
CA ARG A 153 -17.91 9.85 2.85
C ARG A 153 -17.01 10.33 1.70
N PRO A 154 -16.37 11.50 1.81
CA PRO A 154 -15.45 11.97 0.77
C PRO A 154 -14.28 11.01 0.60
N TYR A 155 -13.86 10.84 -0.65
CA TYR A 155 -12.61 10.20 -1.00
C TYR A 155 -11.62 11.23 -1.53
N ILE A 156 -10.31 10.99 -1.39
CA ILE A 156 -9.29 11.98 -1.79
C ILE A 156 -9.40 12.36 -3.28
N ALA A 157 -9.80 11.41 -4.13
CA ALA A 157 -10.00 11.66 -5.55
C ALA A 157 -11.15 12.65 -5.84
N ASP A 158 -12.09 12.83 -4.90
CA ASP A 158 -13.21 13.77 -5.03
C ASP A 158 -12.76 15.23 -4.86
N VAL A 159 -11.59 15.48 -4.26
CA VAL A 159 -11.12 16.84 -3.96
C VAL A 159 -10.87 17.65 -5.24
N ALA A 160 -10.16 17.08 -6.20
CA ALA A 160 -9.86 17.74 -7.47
C ALA A 160 -11.12 18.15 -8.27
N PRO A 161 -12.08 17.26 -8.59
CA PRO A 161 -13.29 17.64 -9.31
C PRO A 161 -14.17 18.62 -8.51
N THR A 162 -14.17 18.55 -7.17
CA THR A 162 -14.87 19.54 -6.34
C THR A 162 -14.26 20.93 -6.47
N ILE A 163 -12.93 21.05 -6.44
CA ILE A 163 -12.23 22.32 -6.62
C ILE A 163 -12.48 22.89 -8.03
N LEU A 164 -12.41 22.05 -9.07
CA LEU A 164 -12.66 22.49 -10.45
C LEU A 164 -14.07 23.06 -10.63
N GLU A 165 -15.09 22.39 -10.07
CA GLU A 165 -16.47 22.88 -10.16
C GLU A 165 -16.67 24.18 -9.37
N LEU A 166 -16.06 24.33 -8.18
CA LEU A 166 -16.08 25.59 -7.43
C LEU A 166 -15.44 26.76 -8.19
N LEU A 167 -14.44 26.47 -9.03
CA LEU A 167 -13.75 27.45 -9.88
C LEU A 167 -14.43 27.65 -11.25
N GLU A 168 -15.58 27.01 -11.48
CA GLU A 168 -16.31 27.06 -12.74
C GLU A 168 -15.48 26.57 -13.95
N VAL A 169 -14.56 25.62 -13.70
CA VAL A 169 -13.74 24.93 -14.70
C VAL A 169 -14.36 23.58 -15.04
N PRO A 170 -14.49 23.20 -16.33
CA PRO A 170 -15.00 21.89 -16.71
C PRO A 170 -14.20 20.74 -16.09
N VAL A 171 -14.89 19.81 -15.44
CA VAL A 171 -14.29 18.61 -14.87
C VAL A 171 -14.02 17.60 -15.99
N PRO A 172 -12.77 17.12 -16.17
CA PRO A 172 -12.45 16.07 -17.13
C PRO A 172 -13.23 14.78 -16.83
N ALA A 173 -13.79 14.16 -17.88
CA ALA A 173 -14.64 12.98 -17.75
C ALA A 173 -13.89 11.70 -17.34
N ASP A 174 -12.56 11.73 -17.43
CA ASP A 174 -11.63 10.65 -17.08
C ASP A 174 -11.10 10.74 -15.65
N MET A 175 -11.57 11.69 -14.83
CA MET A 175 -11.29 11.71 -13.39
C MET A 175 -12.06 10.58 -12.67
N ASP A 176 -11.35 9.84 -11.80
CA ASP A 176 -11.96 8.77 -10.99
C ASP A 176 -12.92 9.31 -9.92
N GLY A 177 -12.59 10.46 -9.35
CA GLY A 177 -13.39 11.12 -8.32
C GLY A 177 -14.58 11.86 -8.90
N ARG A 178 -15.54 12.19 -8.03
CA ARG A 178 -16.70 13.00 -8.39
C ARG A 178 -16.75 14.23 -7.51
N SER A 179 -17.27 15.33 -8.04
CA SER A 179 -17.48 16.51 -7.22
C SER A 179 -18.45 16.22 -6.06
N LEU A 180 -18.19 16.81 -4.91
CA LEU A 180 -19.02 16.73 -3.71
C LEU A 180 -20.17 17.76 -3.71
N LEU A 181 -20.21 18.66 -4.71
CA LEU A 181 -21.28 19.66 -4.86
C LEU A 181 -22.57 19.05 -5.44
N GLY A 182 -22.46 18.08 -6.34
CA GLY A 182 -23.62 17.44 -7.00
C GLY A 182 -24.51 16.63 -6.05
N ASP A 183 -24.00 16.24 -4.88
CA ASP A 183 -24.76 15.51 -3.84
C ASP A 183 -25.60 16.44 -2.96
N GLN A 184 -25.59 17.75 -3.23
CA GLN A 184 -26.42 18.75 -2.58
C GLN A 184 -27.82 18.72 -3.21
N THR A 185 -28.75 17.91 -2.68
CA THR A 185 -30.18 18.11 -2.96
C THR A 185 -30.64 19.43 -2.36
N GLY A 186 -30.51 20.50 -3.13
CA GLY A 186 -30.92 21.86 -2.76
C GLY A 186 -29.89 22.88 -3.26
N ALA A 187 -30.35 23.78 -4.12
CA ALA A 187 -29.54 24.84 -4.71
C ALA A 187 -28.64 25.53 -3.68
N ILE A 188 -27.38 25.70 -4.05
CA ILE A 188 -26.45 26.57 -3.33
C ILE A 188 -27.00 27.99 -3.46
N GLU A 189 -27.73 28.46 -2.46
CA GLU A 189 -28.07 29.87 -2.34
C GLU A 189 -26.76 30.64 -2.09
N ARG A 190 -26.26 31.27 -3.15
CA ARG A 190 -25.11 32.17 -3.10
C ARG A 190 -25.56 33.47 -2.44
N SER A 191 -25.20 33.67 -1.18
CA SER A 191 -25.28 34.99 -0.55
C SER A 191 -24.16 35.87 -1.11
N VAL A 192 -24.55 36.98 -1.75
CA VAL A 192 -23.67 38.09 -2.16
C VAL A 192 -23.27 38.91 -0.93
#